data_AF-A0A1B6M6I7-F1
#
_entry.id   AF-A0A1B6M6I7-F1
#
_cell.length_a   1.000
_cell.length_b   1.000
_cell.length_c   1.000
_cell.angle_alpha   90.00
_cell.angle_beta   90.00
_cell.angle_gamma   90.00
#
_symmetry.space_group_name_H-M   'P 1'
#
loop_
_entity.id
_entity.type
_entity.pdbx_description
1 polymer ?
#
loop_
_entity_poly.entity_id
_entity_poly.type
_entity_poly.pdbx_seq_one_letter_code
_entity_poly.pdbx_strand_id
1 'polypeptide(L)'
;NTTEGVNFTQTVEAENEVSQNLDLRNVTFVVMISLVNPHAMFKETTVKLEGNDKYEGMGIDVIHELSLMNGFNYTFREQHKGGSGNPDNVTGKWDGMIGEVLSGRADLAIADITITQEREKDADFTMPYMNLGISILYKKPTKSPSLFSFMSPFSNDLWRALIAAYVGVSLLMYIIARISPKEWTNPYPCVDESELDALENQFSLNNSFWFV
;
A
#
# COMPACT_ATOMS: atom_id res chain seq x y z
N ASN A 1 -26.07 34.05 -30.04
CA ASN A 1 -25.73 35.40 -29.55
C ASN A 1 -25.92 35.45 -28.05
N THR A 2 -24.87 35.15 -27.29
CA THR A 2 -24.79 35.46 -25.86
C THR A 2 -23.46 36.20 -25.68
N THR A 3 -23.52 37.51 -25.90
CA THR A 3 -22.37 38.45 -25.91
C THR A 3 -22.16 39.12 -24.56
N GLU A 4 -22.79 38.66 -23.48
CA GLU A 4 -22.57 39.20 -22.14
C GLU A 4 -21.77 38.18 -21.33
N GLY A 5 -20.48 38.45 -21.17
CA GLY A 5 -19.63 37.73 -20.23
C GLY A 5 -20.04 38.04 -18.80
N VAL A 6 -19.83 37.07 -17.90
CA VAL A 6 -20.03 37.23 -16.46
C VAL A 6 -19.12 38.35 -15.94
N ASN A 7 -19.70 39.35 -15.28
CA ASN A 7 -19.01 40.53 -14.81
C ASN A 7 -18.47 40.29 -13.38
N PHE A 8 -17.18 39.91 -13.26
CA PHE A 8 -16.53 39.54 -11.99
C PHE A 8 -16.07 40.73 -11.14
N THR A 9 -16.33 41.96 -11.57
CA THR A 9 -15.82 43.16 -10.88
C THR A 9 -16.53 43.46 -9.57
N GLN A 10 -17.70 42.85 -9.30
CA GLN A 10 -18.52 43.16 -8.13
C GLN A 10 -18.16 42.38 -6.85
N THR A 11 -17.21 41.43 -6.89
CA THR A 11 -16.87 40.61 -5.72
C THR A 11 -15.74 41.19 -4.86
N VAL A 12 -14.67 41.70 -5.47
CA VAL A 12 -13.45 42.11 -4.74
C VAL A 12 -13.66 43.36 -3.87
N GLU A 13 -14.43 44.33 -4.34
CA GLU A 13 -14.70 45.56 -3.57
C GLU A 13 -15.66 45.29 -2.40
N ALA A 14 -16.72 44.50 -2.62
CA ALA A 14 -17.67 44.11 -1.58
C ALA A 14 -17.04 43.19 -0.52
N GLU A 15 -16.19 42.24 -0.92
CA GLU A 15 -15.44 41.37 0.00
C GLU A 15 -14.47 42.16 0.89
N ASN A 16 -13.82 43.19 0.34
CA ASN A 16 -12.93 44.07 1.08
C ASN A 16 -13.69 44.95 2.09
N GLU A 17 -14.88 45.46 1.73
CA GLU A 17 -15.71 46.25 2.64
C GLU A 17 -16.31 45.43 3.80
N VAL A 18 -16.69 44.17 3.54
CA VAL A 18 -17.15 43.23 4.58
C VAL A 18 -16.00 42.85 5.51
N SER A 19 -14.82 42.56 4.95
CA SER A 19 -13.62 42.21 5.73
C SER A 19 -13.12 43.36 6.61
N GLN A 20 -13.28 44.61 6.19
CA GLN A 20 -12.88 45.79 6.97
C GLN A 20 -13.83 46.11 8.14
N ASN A 21 -15.07 45.60 8.14
CA ASN A 21 -16.06 45.85 9.19
C ASN A 21 -16.27 44.68 10.16
N LEU A 22 -15.65 43.51 9.91
CA LEU A 22 -15.86 42.32 10.72
C LEU A 22 -14.82 42.22 11.86
N ASP A 23 -15.12 42.84 13.00
CA ASP A 23 -14.35 42.58 14.22
C ASP A 23 -14.81 41.26 14.85
N LEU A 24 -13.95 40.23 14.77
CA LEU A 24 -14.22 38.90 15.33
C LEU A 24 -13.80 38.76 16.80
N ARG A 25 -13.31 39.84 17.42
CA ARG A 25 -12.91 39.81 18.82
C ARG A 25 -14.11 39.52 19.73
N ASN A 26 -13.90 38.64 20.71
CA ASN A 26 -14.93 38.15 21.64
C ASN A 26 -16.07 37.32 21.02
N VAL A 27 -16.00 36.98 19.74
CA VAL A 27 -16.91 35.99 19.14
C VAL A 27 -16.40 34.60 19.50
N THR A 28 -17.30 33.68 19.85
CA THR A 28 -16.95 32.28 20.12
C THR A 28 -17.59 31.38 19.09
N PHE A 29 -16.77 30.69 18.29
CA PHE A 29 -17.25 29.75 17.28
C PHE A 29 -17.36 28.33 17.83
N VAL A 30 -18.42 27.63 17.43
CA VAL A 30 -18.58 26.19 17.63
C VAL A 30 -18.03 25.47 16.40
N VAL A 31 -16.88 24.81 16.58
CA VAL A 31 -16.11 24.18 15.50
C VAL A 31 -16.32 22.67 15.53
N MET A 32 -16.87 22.12 14.46
CA MET A 32 -16.96 20.67 14.31
C MET A 32 -15.62 20.08 13.89
N ILE A 33 -15.23 18.97 14.53
CA ILE A 33 -14.03 18.20 14.18
C ILE A 33 -14.35 16.71 14.02
N SER A 34 -13.58 16.04 13.17
CA SER A 34 -13.58 14.57 13.02
C SER A 34 -12.23 14.02 13.45
N LEU A 35 -12.22 12.95 14.25
CA LEU A 35 -11.00 12.35 14.78
C LEU A 35 -10.33 11.45 13.73
N VAL A 36 -9.49 12.05 12.90
CA VAL A 36 -8.74 11.39 11.82
C VAL A 36 -7.28 11.85 11.86
N ASN A 37 -6.34 10.90 11.87
CA ASN A 37 -4.92 11.19 11.76
C ASN A 37 -4.57 11.64 10.32
N PRO A 38 -3.79 12.73 10.12
CA PRO A 38 -3.14 13.61 11.10
C PRO A 38 -3.91 14.92 11.40
N HIS A 39 -5.18 15.01 11.01
CA HIS A 39 -5.96 16.24 11.03
C HIS A 39 -6.47 16.64 12.42
N ALA A 40 -7.05 15.69 13.17
CA ALA A 40 -7.42 15.88 14.56
C ALA A 40 -7.35 14.53 15.31
N MET A 41 -6.68 14.52 16.44
CA MET A 41 -6.39 13.35 17.26
C MET A 41 -6.50 13.74 18.73
N PHE A 42 -6.69 12.75 19.60
CA PHE A 42 -6.52 12.97 21.03
C PHE A 42 -5.03 13.11 21.36
N LYS A 43 -4.70 14.08 22.22
CA LYS A 43 -3.34 14.19 22.77
C LYS A 43 -3.01 12.98 23.62
N GLU A 44 -1.86 12.37 23.36
CA GLU A 44 -1.33 11.29 24.22
C GLU A 44 -0.66 11.92 25.45
N THR A 45 -1.37 11.97 26.59
CA THR A 45 -0.84 12.55 27.83
C THR A 45 -1.33 11.79 29.07
N THR A 46 -0.49 11.71 30.10
CA THR A 46 -0.85 11.06 31.39
C THR A 46 -1.85 11.88 32.21
N VAL A 47 -1.87 13.20 31.99
CA VAL A 47 -2.80 14.14 32.62
C VAL A 47 -4.10 14.19 31.85
N LYS A 48 -5.23 14.15 32.56
CA LYS A 48 -6.55 14.32 31.95
C LYS A 48 -6.72 15.77 31.51
N LEU A 49 -6.74 15.99 30.20
CA LEU A 49 -7.04 17.29 29.58
C LEU A 49 -8.56 17.46 29.43
N GLU A 50 -9.02 18.70 29.46
CA GLU A 50 -10.44 19.05 29.33
C GLU A 50 -10.65 20.10 28.23
N GLY A 51 -11.87 20.18 27.69
CA GLY A 51 -12.20 21.15 26.64
C GLY A 51 -11.41 20.95 25.35
N ASN A 52 -10.89 22.06 24.81
CA ASN A 52 -10.16 22.07 23.54
C ASN A 52 -8.76 21.45 23.64
N ASP A 53 -8.15 21.47 24.83
CA ASP A 53 -6.77 21.03 25.01
C ASP A 53 -6.60 19.52 24.79
N LYS A 54 -7.70 18.76 24.80
CA LYS A 54 -7.74 17.33 24.52
C LYS A 54 -7.26 16.95 23.13
N TYR A 55 -7.32 17.87 22.16
CA TYR A 55 -7.06 17.56 20.77
C TYR A 55 -5.77 18.18 20.27
N GLU A 56 -5.13 17.50 19.33
CA GLU A 56 -3.99 17.97 18.54
C GLU A 56 -4.16 17.54 17.08
N GLY A 57 -3.37 18.13 16.19
CA GLY A 57 -3.34 17.77 14.78
C GLY A 57 -3.39 19.00 13.89
N MET A 58 -3.17 18.77 12.61
CA MET A 58 -3.00 19.86 11.63
C MET A 58 -4.21 20.82 11.59
N GLY A 59 -5.44 20.29 11.62
CA GLY A 59 -6.65 21.12 11.59
C GLY A 59 -6.86 21.91 12.89
N ILE A 60 -6.43 21.34 14.02
CA ILE A 60 -6.49 21.98 15.35
C ILE A 60 -5.51 23.16 15.40
N ASP A 61 -4.31 22.98 14.87
CA ASP A 61 -3.29 24.03 14.82
C ASP A 61 -3.71 25.17 13.89
N VAL A 62 -4.32 24.86 12.74
CA VAL A 62 -4.81 25.88 11.79
C VAL A 62 -5.85 26.80 12.45
N ILE A 63 -6.87 26.25 13.11
CA ILE A 63 -7.89 27.11 13.76
C ILE A 63 -7.32 27.87 14.96
N HIS A 64 -6.34 27.29 15.65
CA HIS A 64 -5.64 27.96 16.73
C HIS A 64 -4.91 29.21 16.23
N GLU A 65 -4.13 29.07 15.16
CA GLU A 65 -3.41 30.20 14.54
C GLU A 65 -4.39 31.26 13.98
N LEU A 66 -5.48 30.83 13.34
CA LEU A 66 -6.52 31.75 12.88
C LEU A 66 -7.18 32.52 14.03
N SER A 67 -7.41 31.85 15.17
CA SER A 67 -7.94 32.46 16.39
C SER A 67 -7.00 33.52 16.95
N LEU A 68 -5.69 33.24 16.98
CA LEU A 68 -4.68 34.21 17.41
C LEU A 68 -4.59 35.42 16.48
N MET A 69 -4.67 35.21 15.16
CA MET A 69 -4.60 36.28 14.16
C MET A 69 -5.82 37.20 14.19
N ASN A 70 -7.02 36.64 14.37
CA ASN A 70 -8.29 37.36 14.26
C ASN A 70 -8.95 37.69 15.61
N GLY A 71 -8.45 37.14 16.72
CA GLY A 71 -8.91 37.43 18.08
C GLY A 71 -10.24 36.78 18.48
N PHE A 72 -10.73 35.78 17.74
CA PHE A 72 -11.93 35.02 18.12
C PHE A 72 -11.60 33.86 19.06
N ASN A 73 -12.59 33.42 19.83
CA ASN A 73 -12.54 32.21 20.61
C ASN A 73 -13.24 31.06 19.87
N TYR A 74 -12.96 29.82 20.26
CA TYR A 74 -13.64 28.67 19.67
C TYR A 74 -13.79 27.54 20.69
N THR A 75 -14.74 26.64 20.42
CA THR A 75 -14.93 25.39 21.16
C THR A 75 -15.13 24.25 20.19
N PHE A 76 -14.52 23.10 20.49
CA PHE A 76 -14.65 21.93 19.64
C PHE A 76 -15.90 21.11 19.97
N ARG A 77 -16.56 20.63 18.93
CA ARG A 77 -17.54 19.55 19.00
C ARG A 77 -17.09 18.38 18.15
N GLU A 78 -16.97 17.23 18.79
CA GLU A 78 -16.63 15.99 18.12
C GLU A 78 -17.81 15.54 17.25
N GLN A 79 -17.51 15.09 16.04
CA GLN A 79 -18.47 14.38 15.21
C GLN A 79 -18.86 13.04 15.86
N HIS A 80 -20.16 12.82 16.01
CA HIS A 80 -20.71 11.55 16.52
C HIS A 80 -21.30 10.66 15.41
N LYS A 81 -21.95 11.24 14.39
CA LYS A 81 -22.65 10.51 13.30
C LYS A 81 -22.59 11.27 11.98
N GLY A 82 -22.70 10.56 10.86
CA GLY A 82 -22.85 11.12 9.51
C GLY A 82 -21.57 11.48 8.74
N GLY A 83 -20.37 11.29 9.32
CA GLY A 83 -19.11 11.57 8.63
C GLY A 83 -19.02 13.02 8.11
N SER A 84 -18.28 13.25 7.02
CA SER A 84 -18.24 14.60 6.42
C SER A 84 -19.62 15.16 6.06
N GLY A 85 -20.61 14.29 5.83
CA GLY A 85 -21.98 14.65 5.47
C GLY A 85 -22.30 14.27 4.02
N ASN A 86 -23.49 13.73 3.83
CA ASN A 86 -24.09 13.41 2.54
C ASN A 86 -25.55 13.90 2.54
N PRO A 87 -26.08 14.30 1.38
CA PRO A 87 -27.48 14.63 1.27
C PRO A 87 -28.33 13.36 1.27
N ASP A 88 -29.44 13.38 1.99
CA ASP A 88 -30.46 12.34 1.90
C ASP A 88 -31.11 12.39 0.50
N ASN A 89 -31.10 11.25 -0.21
CA ASN A 89 -31.57 11.16 -1.60
C ASN A 89 -33.05 11.53 -1.80
N VAL A 90 -33.87 11.53 -0.74
CA VAL A 90 -35.31 11.78 -0.81
C VAL A 90 -35.64 13.20 -0.35
N THR A 91 -35.06 13.60 0.78
CA THR A 91 -35.38 14.88 1.43
C THR A 91 -34.43 16.00 1.05
N GLY A 92 -33.27 15.70 0.48
CA GLY A 92 -32.19 16.64 0.19
C GLY A 92 -31.51 17.19 1.45
N LYS A 93 -31.86 16.67 2.64
CA LYS A 93 -31.30 17.16 3.90
C LYS A 93 -29.92 16.56 4.13
N TRP A 94 -28.95 17.41 4.44
CA TRP A 94 -27.61 16.99 4.79
C TRP A 94 -27.52 16.40 6.20
N ASP A 95 -26.73 15.34 6.33
CA ASP A 95 -26.28 14.79 7.61
C ASP A 95 -24.81 15.16 7.89
N GLY A 96 -24.25 14.59 8.96
CA GLY A 96 -22.83 14.75 9.29
C GLY A 96 -22.44 16.19 9.61
N MET A 97 -21.15 16.50 9.40
CA MET A 97 -20.62 17.83 9.71
C MET A 97 -21.24 18.92 8.85
N ILE A 98 -21.45 18.68 7.56
CA ILE A 98 -22.13 19.64 6.68
C ILE A 98 -23.56 19.91 7.17
N GLY A 99 -24.32 18.88 7.55
CA GLY A 99 -25.65 19.05 8.12
C GLY A 99 -25.69 19.83 9.44
N GLU A 100 -24.67 19.66 10.30
CA GLU A 100 -24.55 20.45 11.53
C GLU A 100 -24.35 21.95 11.24
N VAL A 101 -23.45 22.27 10.30
CA VAL A 101 -23.18 23.65 9.86
C VAL A 101 -24.40 24.28 9.21
N LEU A 102 -25.03 23.60 8.25
CA LEU A 102 -26.24 24.10 7.57
C LEU A 102 -27.42 24.30 8.53
N SER A 103 -27.49 23.53 9.61
CA SER A 103 -28.53 23.67 10.63
C SER A 103 -28.23 24.75 11.68
N GLY A 104 -27.05 25.39 11.63
CA GLY A 104 -26.60 26.38 12.62
C GLY A 104 -26.29 25.80 13.99
N ARG A 105 -26.12 24.47 14.11
CA ARG A 105 -25.69 23.82 15.36
C ARG A 105 -24.18 23.92 15.57
N ALA A 106 -23.44 24.17 14.49
CA ALA A 106 -22.04 24.53 14.46
C ALA A 106 -21.85 25.68 13.48
N ASP A 107 -20.82 26.49 13.69
CA ASP A 107 -20.55 27.67 12.86
C ASP A 107 -19.61 27.33 11.70
N LEU A 108 -18.69 26.37 11.92
CA LEU A 108 -17.76 25.89 10.90
C LEU A 108 -17.33 24.45 11.19
N ALA A 109 -16.81 23.77 10.18
CA ALA A 109 -16.28 22.41 10.28
C ALA A 109 -14.85 22.34 9.77
N ILE A 110 -13.96 21.71 10.54
CA ILE A 110 -12.57 21.48 10.18
C ILE A 110 -12.28 19.99 10.28
N ALA A 111 -12.12 19.37 9.12
CA ALA A 111 -11.77 17.97 8.97
C ALA A 111 -11.20 17.73 7.56
N ASP A 112 -10.98 16.47 7.23
CA ASP A 112 -10.64 15.96 5.89
C ASP A 112 -11.87 15.94 4.96
N ILE A 113 -12.53 17.09 4.80
CA ILE A 113 -13.72 17.22 3.94
C ILE A 113 -13.30 17.49 2.50
N THR A 114 -13.51 16.52 1.63
CA THR A 114 -13.35 16.71 0.19
C THR A 114 -14.38 17.71 -0.36
N ILE A 115 -13.89 18.75 -1.04
CA ILE A 115 -14.70 19.70 -1.79
C ILE A 115 -15.24 18.99 -3.04
N THR A 116 -16.56 18.93 -3.18
CA THR A 116 -17.24 18.35 -4.34
C THR A 116 -18.32 19.30 -4.83
N GLN A 117 -18.68 19.21 -6.12
CA GLN A 117 -19.71 20.08 -6.71
C GLN A 117 -21.06 19.96 -5.98
N GLU A 118 -21.42 18.77 -5.48
CA GLU A 118 -22.66 18.59 -4.73
C GLU A 118 -22.65 19.35 -3.40
N ARG A 119 -21.51 19.35 -2.70
CA ARG A 119 -21.33 20.04 -1.43
C ARG A 119 -21.28 21.56 -1.62
N GLU A 120 -20.56 22.04 -2.64
CA GLU A 120 -20.43 23.47 -2.95
C GLU A 120 -21.76 24.14 -3.36
N LYS A 121 -22.78 23.36 -3.73
CA LYS A 121 -24.11 23.92 -4.04
C LYS A 121 -24.82 24.45 -2.80
N ASP A 122 -24.58 23.84 -1.65
CA ASP A 122 -25.32 24.12 -0.41
C ASP A 122 -24.44 24.71 0.69
N ALA A 123 -23.12 24.48 0.65
CA ALA A 123 -22.16 24.95 1.64
C ALA A 123 -20.97 25.65 0.99
N ASP A 124 -20.52 26.75 1.60
CA ASP A 124 -19.32 27.47 1.20
C ASP A 124 -18.06 26.79 1.76
N PHE A 125 -17.00 26.76 0.96
CA PHE A 125 -15.69 26.21 1.33
C PHE A 125 -14.60 27.27 1.24
N THR A 126 -13.58 27.13 2.10
CA THR A 126 -12.34 27.88 1.95
C THR A 126 -11.52 27.35 0.78
N MET A 127 -10.43 28.05 0.45
CA MET A 127 -9.38 27.44 -0.36
C MET A 127 -8.86 26.18 0.34
N PRO A 128 -8.62 25.07 -0.38
CA PRO A 128 -8.12 23.84 0.21
C PRO A 128 -6.70 24.06 0.76
N TYR A 129 -6.45 23.61 2.00
CA TYR A 129 -5.12 23.69 2.62
C TYR A 129 -4.23 22.48 2.33
N MET A 130 -4.79 21.42 1.73
CA MET A 130 -4.06 20.20 1.35
C MET A 130 -4.58 19.68 0.01
N ASN A 131 -3.67 19.37 -0.90
CA ASN A 131 -3.99 18.68 -2.16
C ASN A 131 -3.83 17.17 -1.95
N LEU A 132 -4.92 16.44 -2.12
CA LEU A 132 -4.94 14.98 -2.05
C LEU A 132 -5.17 14.38 -3.44
N GLY A 133 -4.65 13.16 -3.64
CA GLY A 133 -4.86 12.37 -4.84
C GLY A 133 -5.23 10.94 -4.49
N ILE A 134 -5.88 10.24 -5.42
CA ILE A 134 -6.23 8.83 -5.25
C ILE A 134 -4.95 7.99 -5.46
N SER A 135 -4.65 7.11 -4.51
CA SER A 135 -3.52 6.18 -4.59
C SER A 135 -3.97 4.76 -4.25
N ILE A 136 -3.28 3.75 -4.81
CA ILE A 136 -3.57 2.34 -4.56
C ILE A 136 -2.55 1.79 -3.57
N LEU A 137 -3.02 1.41 -2.38
CA LEU A 137 -2.22 0.70 -1.40
C LEU A 137 -2.34 -0.82 -1.64
N TYR A 138 -1.23 -1.49 -1.88
CA TYR A 138 -1.17 -2.95 -1.98
C TYR A 138 -0.01 -3.52 -1.18
N LYS A 139 -0.16 -4.77 -0.72
CA LYS A 139 0.90 -5.46 0.03
C LYS A 139 2.10 -5.71 -0.88
N LYS A 140 3.26 -5.18 -0.50
CA LYS A 140 4.53 -5.48 -1.18
C LYS A 140 4.76 -7.01 -1.17
N PRO A 141 4.98 -7.66 -2.32
CA PRO A 141 5.24 -9.09 -2.34
C PRO A 141 6.61 -9.37 -1.71
N THR A 142 6.64 -10.15 -0.64
CA THR A 142 7.87 -10.66 -0.04
C THR A 142 8.20 -12.02 -0.65
N LYS A 143 9.17 -12.07 -1.57
CA LYS A 143 9.75 -13.34 -2.04
C LYS A 143 10.89 -13.72 -1.10
N SER A 144 10.77 -14.83 -0.38
CA SER A 144 11.90 -15.44 0.33
C SER A 144 12.87 -16.06 -0.68
N PRO A 145 14.20 -15.87 -0.56
CA PRO A 145 15.15 -16.55 -1.44
C PRO A 145 15.05 -18.06 -1.23
N SER A 146 14.72 -18.81 -2.28
CA SER A 146 14.76 -20.27 -2.24
C SER A 146 16.18 -20.75 -2.50
N LEU A 147 16.72 -21.60 -1.61
CA LEU A 147 18.05 -22.20 -1.77
C LEU A 147 18.18 -23.03 -3.07
N PHE A 148 17.07 -23.55 -3.59
CA PHE A 148 17.03 -24.39 -4.78
C PHE A 148 16.45 -23.66 -6.00
N SER A 149 16.54 -22.32 -6.03
CA SER A 149 16.08 -21.53 -7.19
C SER A 149 16.77 -21.93 -8.50
N PHE A 150 17.97 -22.51 -8.44
CA PHE A 150 18.67 -23.03 -9.62
C PHE A 150 18.02 -24.32 -10.19
N MET A 151 17.25 -25.06 -9.38
CA MET A 151 16.56 -26.29 -9.80
C MET A 151 15.21 -25.98 -10.46
N SER A 152 14.65 -24.78 -10.24
CA SER A 152 13.34 -24.37 -10.74
C SER A 152 13.17 -24.30 -12.27
N PRO A 153 14.20 -24.14 -13.11
CA PRO A 153 14.02 -24.16 -14.56
C PRO A 153 13.53 -25.49 -15.12
N PHE A 154 13.68 -26.59 -14.37
CA PHE A 154 13.28 -27.94 -14.79
C PHE A 154 12.25 -28.54 -13.83
N SER A 155 11.33 -29.34 -14.37
CA SER A 155 10.32 -30.03 -13.56
C SER A 155 10.95 -31.14 -12.71
N ASN A 156 10.35 -31.44 -11.56
CA ASN A 156 10.78 -32.56 -10.71
C ASN A 156 10.75 -33.89 -11.47
N ASP A 157 9.89 -34.02 -12.48
CA ASP A 157 9.76 -35.22 -13.30
C ASP A 157 10.98 -35.40 -14.21
N LEU A 158 11.46 -34.31 -14.81
CA LEU A 158 12.68 -34.33 -15.60
C LEU A 158 13.89 -34.69 -14.74
N TRP A 159 14.01 -34.14 -13.53
CA TRP A 159 15.09 -34.50 -12.61
C TRP A 159 15.07 -35.98 -12.24
N ARG A 160 13.90 -36.55 -11.95
CA ARG A 160 13.77 -38.01 -11.69
C ARG A 160 14.11 -38.83 -12.93
N ALA A 161 13.70 -38.39 -14.12
CA ALA A 161 14.02 -39.06 -15.38
C ALA A 161 15.53 -39.02 -15.69
N LEU A 162 16.20 -37.89 -15.42
CA LEU A 162 17.66 -37.76 -15.59
C LEU A 162 18.41 -38.72 -14.67
N ILE A 163 18.05 -38.79 -13.39
CA ILE A 163 18.65 -39.74 -12.44
C ILE A 163 18.39 -41.19 -12.88
N ALA A 164 17.16 -41.52 -13.27
CA ALA A 164 16.81 -42.86 -13.74
C ALA A 164 17.57 -43.25 -15.02
N ALA A 165 17.69 -42.34 -15.98
CA ALA A 165 18.43 -42.54 -17.22
C ALA A 165 19.92 -42.73 -16.94
N TYR A 166 20.51 -41.91 -16.08
CA TYR A 166 21.90 -42.04 -15.65
C TYR A 166 22.21 -43.41 -15.04
N VAL A 167 21.38 -43.86 -14.09
CA VAL A 167 21.52 -45.19 -13.47
C VAL A 167 21.29 -46.31 -14.49
N GLY A 168 20.27 -46.18 -15.34
CA GLY A 168 19.92 -47.18 -16.34
C GLY A 168 21.02 -47.38 -17.39
N VAL A 169 21.60 -46.29 -17.91
CA VAL A 169 22.70 -46.35 -18.87
C VAL A 169 23.96 -46.94 -18.21
N SER A 170 24.29 -46.53 -16.98
CA SER A 170 25.43 -47.09 -16.22
C SER A 170 25.30 -48.60 -16.02
N LEU A 171 24.12 -49.08 -15.64
CA LEU A 171 23.86 -50.51 -15.45
C LEU A 171 23.89 -51.28 -16.77
N LEU A 172 23.29 -50.72 -17.84
CA LEU A 172 23.30 -51.34 -19.16
C LEU A 172 24.73 -51.47 -19.68
N MET A 173 25.55 -50.43 -19.50
CA MET A 173 26.96 -50.41 -19.83
C MET A 173 27.71 -51.55 -19.10
N TYR A 174 27.54 -51.67 -17.78
CA TYR A 174 28.12 -52.74 -16.98
C TYR A 174 27.72 -54.15 -17.48
N ILE A 175 26.44 -54.36 -17.79
CA ILE A 175 25.93 -55.65 -18.27
C ILE A 175 26.53 -55.99 -19.65
N ILE A 176 26.52 -55.04 -20.59
CA ILE A 176 27.09 -55.23 -21.94
C ILE A 176 28.58 -55.56 -21.85
N ALA A 177 29.32 -54.85 -21.00
CA ALA A 177 30.74 -55.10 -20.81
C ALA A 177 31.02 -56.52 -20.30
N ARG A 178 30.15 -57.10 -19.45
CA ARG A 178 30.31 -58.48 -18.98
C ARG A 178 29.95 -59.53 -20.03
N ILE A 179 28.98 -59.24 -20.89
CA ILE A 179 28.50 -60.18 -21.92
C ILE A 179 29.41 -60.16 -23.16
N SER A 180 30.00 -59.02 -23.51
CA SER A 180 30.83 -58.87 -24.70
C SER A 180 32.24 -59.44 -24.46
N PRO A 181 32.65 -60.52 -25.15
CA PRO A 181 33.97 -61.11 -24.96
C PRO A 181 35.12 -60.16 -25.32
N LYS A 182 34.86 -59.18 -26.21
CA LYS A 182 35.85 -58.20 -26.67
C LYS A 182 36.24 -57.15 -25.62
N GLU A 183 35.43 -56.99 -24.59
CA GLU A 183 35.67 -56.05 -23.49
C GLU A 183 36.56 -56.65 -22.39
N TRP A 184 36.86 -57.94 -22.49
CA TRP A 184 37.82 -58.62 -21.63
C TRP A 184 39.20 -58.53 -22.26
N THR A 185 40.10 -57.83 -21.58
CA THR A 185 41.43 -57.52 -22.09
C THR A 185 42.50 -58.20 -21.25
N ASN A 186 43.59 -58.58 -21.92
CA ASN A 186 44.77 -59.07 -21.24
C ASN A 186 45.55 -57.87 -20.64
N PRO A 187 45.67 -57.77 -19.30
CA PRO A 187 46.44 -56.71 -18.66
C PRO A 187 47.95 -56.75 -18.98
N TYR A 188 48.48 -57.89 -19.45
CA TYR A 188 49.88 -58.09 -19.81
C TYR A 188 50.02 -58.46 -21.30
N PRO A 189 50.15 -57.47 -22.22
CA PRO A 189 50.15 -57.70 -23.66
C PRO A 189 51.27 -58.61 -24.20
N CYS A 190 52.29 -58.88 -23.39
CA CYS A 190 53.47 -59.69 -23.74
C CYS A 190 53.35 -61.17 -23.35
N VAL A 191 52.26 -61.57 -22.69
CA VAL A 191 51.99 -62.95 -22.29
C VAL A 191 50.80 -63.46 -23.10
N ASP A 192 50.90 -64.67 -23.66
CA ASP A 192 49.80 -65.26 -24.42
C ASP A 192 48.57 -65.51 -23.53
N GLU A 193 47.37 -65.24 -24.05
CA GLU A 193 46.11 -65.33 -23.29
C GLU A 193 45.85 -66.73 -22.69
N SER A 194 46.42 -67.79 -23.28
CA SER A 194 46.29 -69.17 -22.79
C SER A 194 47.06 -69.46 -21.50
N GLU A 195 48.01 -68.61 -21.13
CA GLU A 195 48.85 -68.76 -19.92
C GLU A 195 48.38 -67.86 -18.77
N LEU A 196 47.28 -67.14 -18.95
CA LEU A 196 46.79 -66.15 -17.99
C LEU A 196 45.73 -66.74 -17.04
N ASP A 197 45.86 -66.45 -15.74
CA ASP A 197 44.91 -66.93 -14.71
C ASP A 197 43.54 -66.22 -14.77
N ALA A 198 43.49 -64.97 -15.24
CA ALA A 198 42.25 -64.21 -15.39
C ALA A 198 42.37 -63.02 -16.38
N LEU A 199 41.35 -62.82 -17.21
CA LEU A 199 41.17 -61.60 -18.02
C LEU A 199 40.53 -60.49 -17.18
N GLU A 200 40.89 -59.24 -17.44
CA GLU A 200 40.32 -58.08 -16.75
C GLU A 200 39.28 -57.35 -17.60
N ASN A 201 38.25 -56.83 -16.95
CA ASN A 201 37.23 -56.00 -17.58
C ASN A 201 37.29 -54.60 -16.97
N GLN A 202 37.50 -53.58 -17.81
CA GLN A 202 37.63 -52.20 -17.37
C GLN A 202 36.35 -51.65 -16.73
N PHE A 203 35.17 -52.14 -17.10
CA PHE A 203 33.88 -51.62 -16.64
C PHE A 203 33.36 -52.40 -15.42
N SER A 204 33.83 -52.03 -14.24
CA SER A 204 33.20 -52.37 -12.96
C SER A 204 32.00 -51.44 -12.69
N LEU A 205 31.07 -51.82 -11.80
CA LEU A 205 29.90 -50.98 -11.49
C LEU A 205 30.30 -49.52 -11.16
N ASN A 206 31.27 -49.32 -10.27
CA ASN A 206 31.75 -47.98 -9.92
C ASN A 206 32.38 -47.25 -11.10
N ASN A 207 33.11 -47.95 -11.97
CA ASN A 207 33.70 -47.33 -13.14
C ASN A 207 32.64 -47.00 -14.21
N SER A 208 31.61 -47.82 -14.37
CA SER A 208 30.48 -47.56 -15.26
C SER A 208 29.68 -46.34 -14.81
N PHE A 209 29.45 -46.16 -13.50
CA PHE A 209 28.83 -44.94 -12.96
C PHE A 209 29.72 -43.71 -13.13
N TRP A 210 31.02 -43.84 -12.97
CA TRP A 210 31.94 -42.71 -13.17
C TRP A 210 32.10 -42.32 -14.65
N PHE A 211 31.96 -43.29 -15.55
CA PHE A 211 32.10 -43.09 -17.00
C PHE A 211 30.90 -42.38 -17.63
N VAL A 212 29.69 -42.68 -17.15
CA VAL A 212 28.43 -42.02 -17.56
C VAL A 212 28.30 -40.68 -16.84
#